data_AF-A0A5C0ZPB9-F1
#
_entry.id   AF-A0A5C0ZPB9-F1
#
_cell.length_a   1.000
_cell.length_b   1.000
_cell.length_c   1.000
_cell.angle_alpha   90.00
_cell.angle_beta   90.00
_cell.angle_gamma   90.00
#
_symmetry.space_group_name_H-M   'P 1'
#
loop_
_entity.id
_entity.type
_entity.pdbx_description
1 polymer ?
#
loop_
_entity_poly.entity_id
_entity_poly.type
_entity_poly.pdbx_seq_one_letter_code
_entity_poly.pdbx_strand_id
1 'polypeptide(L)'
;MQNDAPITSETRGFICNWIPTGPDEKRKAFYDIWDLVLKNYLPTTRPILFRSCKRKNINGKIASFTGRLECARRFNNGNGSLLICDTGELLEFEAKYNKRGFYKHTFFPLVDVLIKAKNDEGWGFTERFLSDYIGEHEYIMRVNQANVRSFKWA
;
A
#
# COMPACT_ATOMS: atom_id res chain seq x y z
N MET A 1 0.28 14.91 -2.56
CA MET A 1 1.75 14.77 -2.48
C MET A 1 2.32 16.14 -2.19
N GLN A 2 3.18 16.28 -1.19
CA GLN A 2 3.48 17.59 -0.60
C GLN A 2 4.61 18.37 -1.29
N ASN A 3 5.19 17.86 -2.38
CA ASN A 3 6.10 18.59 -3.27
C ASN A 3 5.94 18.05 -4.69
N ASP A 4 5.94 18.92 -5.71
CA ASP A 4 5.94 18.54 -7.13
C ASP A 4 7.29 18.02 -7.62
N ALA A 5 8.00 17.30 -6.75
CA ALA A 5 9.26 16.68 -7.09
C ALA A 5 9.04 15.57 -8.14
N PRO A 6 9.82 15.56 -9.24
CA PRO A 6 9.75 14.49 -10.22
C PRO A 6 10.18 13.16 -9.60
N ILE A 7 9.61 12.05 -10.07
CA ILE A 7 10.07 10.72 -9.68
C ILE A 7 11.45 10.46 -10.28
N THR A 8 12.39 10.08 -9.42
CA THR A 8 13.74 9.68 -9.86
C THR A 8 13.72 8.30 -10.51
N SER A 9 14.74 8.00 -11.32
CA SER A 9 14.95 6.69 -11.93
C SER A 9 14.96 5.54 -10.91
N GLU A 10 15.56 5.78 -9.73
CA GLU A 10 15.67 4.82 -8.64
C GLU A 10 14.31 4.57 -8.00
N THR A 11 13.54 5.62 -7.76
CA THR A 11 12.19 5.51 -7.21
C THR A 11 11.27 4.75 -8.16
N ARG A 12 11.32 5.07 -9.45
CA ARG A 12 10.60 4.31 -10.48
C ARG A 12 11.02 2.85 -10.49
N GLY A 13 12.33 2.58 -10.54
CA GLY A 13 12.86 1.21 -10.53
C GLY A 13 12.42 0.43 -9.30
N PHE A 14 12.41 1.06 -8.13
CA PHE A 14 11.92 0.47 -6.89
C PHE A 14 10.44 0.10 -6.97
N ILE A 15 9.58 0.99 -7.48
CA ILE A 15 8.14 0.74 -7.65
C ILE A 15 7.90 -0.37 -8.67
N CYS A 16 8.55 -0.31 -9.84
CA CYS A 16 8.46 -1.34 -10.88
C CYS A 16 8.95 -2.71 -10.41
N ASN A 17 9.87 -2.75 -9.45
CA ASN A 17 10.29 -3.99 -8.82
C ASN A 17 9.37 -4.39 -7.65
N TRP A 18 8.62 -3.48 -7.04
CA TRP A 18 7.76 -3.82 -5.91
C TRP A 18 6.43 -4.42 -6.34
N ILE A 19 5.73 -3.77 -7.28
CA ILE A 19 4.35 -4.11 -7.66
C ILE A 19 4.24 -5.53 -8.22
N PRO A 20 4.99 -5.91 -9.29
CA PRO A 20 4.86 -7.23 -9.89
C PRO A 20 5.52 -8.35 -9.08
N THR A 21 6.37 -8.03 -8.11
CA THR A 21 7.17 -9.03 -7.39
C THR A 21 6.38 -9.66 -6.25
N GLY A 22 6.34 -11.00 -6.24
CA GLY A 22 5.69 -11.78 -5.20
C GLY A 22 6.34 -11.61 -3.82
N PRO A 23 5.62 -11.94 -2.72
CA PRO A 23 6.17 -11.84 -1.37
C PRO A 23 7.41 -12.71 -1.16
N ASP A 24 7.52 -13.86 -1.84
CA ASP A 24 8.63 -14.80 -1.71
C ASP A 24 9.92 -14.31 -2.39
N GLU A 25 9.80 -13.36 -3.32
CA GLU A 25 10.92 -12.77 -4.08
C GLU A 25 11.38 -11.42 -3.49
N LYS A 26 10.57 -10.83 -2.59
CA LYS A 26 10.86 -9.54 -1.95
C LYS A 26 11.95 -9.68 -0.89
N ARG A 27 13.10 -9.04 -1.16
CA ARG A 27 14.24 -8.97 -0.24
C ARG A 27 13.96 -8.02 0.93
N LYS A 28 14.64 -8.22 2.06
CA LYS A 28 14.55 -7.36 3.26
C LYS A 28 14.69 -5.86 2.95
N ALA A 29 15.61 -5.50 2.04
CA ALA A 29 15.84 -4.11 1.66
C ALA A 29 14.58 -3.39 1.14
N PHE A 30 13.66 -4.10 0.46
CA PHE A 30 12.39 -3.50 0.04
C PHE A 30 11.53 -3.09 1.23
N TYR A 31 11.44 -3.97 2.22
CA TYR A 31 10.67 -3.73 3.43
C TYR A 31 11.29 -2.65 4.32
N ASP A 32 12.62 -2.54 4.36
CA ASP A 32 13.32 -1.49 5.10
C ASP A 32 13.01 -0.10 4.53
N ILE A 33 12.97 0.04 3.20
CA ILE A 33 12.59 1.29 2.53
C ILE A 33 11.13 1.63 2.84
N TRP A 34 10.22 0.67 2.73
CA TRP A 34 8.82 0.93 3.05
C TRP A 34 8.61 1.26 4.52
N ASP A 35 9.33 0.63 5.44
CA ASP A 35 9.28 0.99 6.86
C ASP A 35 9.69 2.46 7.07
N LEU A 36 10.76 2.89 6.41
CA LEU A 36 11.20 4.29 6.47
C LEU A 36 10.13 5.24 5.92
N VAL A 37 9.52 4.91 4.79
CA VAL A 37 8.42 5.69 4.20
C VAL A 37 7.25 5.80 5.16
N LEU A 38 6.77 4.66 5.70
CA LEU A 38 5.61 4.62 6.57
C LEU A 38 5.84 5.38 7.88
N LYS A 39 7.02 5.30 8.47
CA LYS A 39 7.38 6.08 9.67
C LYS A 39 7.36 7.58 9.44
N ASN A 40 7.55 8.03 8.20
CA ASN A 40 7.73 9.44 7.85
C ASN A 40 6.56 10.06 7.07
N TYR A 41 5.63 9.25 6.59
CA TYR A 41 4.51 9.68 5.78
C TYR A 41 3.19 9.53 6.54
N LEU A 42 2.46 10.63 6.69
CA LEU A 42 1.11 10.64 7.24
C LEU A 42 0.11 10.90 6.10
N PRO A 43 -0.73 9.93 5.74
CA PRO A 43 -1.78 10.14 4.75
C PRO A 43 -2.74 11.25 5.15
N THR A 44 -3.26 11.99 4.16
CA THR A 44 -4.35 12.95 4.35
C THR A 44 -5.72 12.34 4.04
N THR A 45 -5.77 11.28 3.24
CA THR A 45 -7.00 10.55 2.90
C THR A 45 -7.28 9.46 3.93
N ARG A 46 -8.55 9.01 3.99
CA ARG A 46 -9.02 7.95 4.91
C ARG A 46 -9.83 6.86 4.17
N PRO A 47 -9.25 6.15 3.19
CA PRO A 47 -9.96 5.09 2.47
C PRO A 47 -10.16 3.83 3.34
N ILE A 48 -11.15 3.00 3.00
CA ILE A 48 -11.19 1.63 3.51
C ILE A 48 -10.28 0.77 2.64
N LEU A 49 -9.38 0.02 3.27
CA LEU A 49 -8.40 -0.81 2.58
C LEU A 49 -8.68 -2.29 2.75
N PHE A 50 -8.48 -3.04 1.69
CA PHE A 50 -8.75 -4.47 1.61
C PHE A 50 -7.47 -5.24 1.28
N ARG A 51 -7.33 -6.43 1.86
CA ARG A 51 -6.28 -7.37 1.46
C ARG A 51 -6.80 -8.80 1.55
N SER A 52 -6.54 -9.59 0.52
CA SER A 52 -6.77 -11.02 0.56
C SER A 52 -5.51 -11.75 1.02
N CYS A 53 -5.67 -12.74 1.90
CA CYS A 53 -4.57 -13.59 2.37
C CYS A 53 -5.01 -15.03 2.59
N LYS A 54 -4.10 -15.98 2.30
CA LYS A 54 -4.33 -17.41 2.57
C LYS A 54 -4.25 -17.75 4.06
N ARG A 55 -3.39 -17.04 4.82
CA ARG A 55 -3.15 -17.25 6.25
C ARG A 55 -3.30 -15.96 7.04
N LYS A 56 -3.80 -16.05 8.28
CA LYS A 56 -4.03 -14.90 9.17
C LYS A 56 -2.78 -14.37 9.88
N ASN A 57 -1.63 -15.05 9.83
CA ASN A 57 -0.41 -14.58 10.51
C ASN A 57 0.31 -13.47 9.72
N ILE A 58 -0.15 -12.25 9.96
CA ILE A 58 0.25 -11.04 9.24
C ILE A 58 0.70 -9.91 10.17
N ASN A 59 0.65 -10.10 11.49
CA ASN A 59 0.92 -9.02 12.43
C ASN A 59 2.33 -8.45 12.24
N GLY A 60 2.44 -7.13 12.21
CA GLY A 60 3.70 -6.41 12.02
C GLY A 60 4.26 -6.45 10.59
N LYS A 61 3.65 -7.18 9.64
CA LYS A 61 4.17 -7.28 8.27
C LYS A 61 3.75 -6.08 7.43
N ILE A 62 4.69 -5.56 6.63
CA ILE A 62 4.38 -4.60 5.57
C ILE A 62 3.85 -5.38 4.37
N ALA A 63 2.73 -4.93 3.82
CA ALA A 63 2.10 -5.60 2.70
C ALA A 63 1.27 -4.64 1.84
N SER A 64 0.96 -5.10 0.63
CA SER A 64 0.07 -4.41 -0.30
C SER A 64 -1.41 -4.61 0.09
N PHE A 65 -2.17 -3.54 0.05
CA PHE A 65 -3.61 -3.47 0.19
C PHE A 65 -4.19 -2.78 -1.04
N THR A 66 -5.49 -2.92 -1.25
CA THR A 66 -6.21 -2.27 -2.33
C THR A 66 -7.39 -1.48 -1.77
N GLY A 67 -7.69 -0.33 -2.37
CA GLY A 67 -8.94 0.41 -2.09
C GLY A 67 -10.19 -0.22 -2.73
N ARG A 68 -10.05 -1.33 -3.47
CA ARG A 68 -11.13 -1.98 -4.22
C ARG A 68 -11.34 -3.41 -3.76
N LEU A 69 -12.52 -3.69 -3.20
CA LEU A 69 -12.89 -5.03 -2.73
C LEU A 69 -12.81 -6.09 -3.84
N GLU A 70 -13.20 -5.73 -5.05
CA GLU A 70 -13.17 -6.62 -6.21
C GLU A 70 -11.74 -7.07 -6.57
N CYS A 71 -10.75 -6.17 -6.50
CA CYS A 71 -9.33 -6.50 -6.66
C CYS A 71 -8.89 -7.49 -5.58
N ALA A 72 -9.24 -7.23 -4.30
CA ALA A 72 -8.93 -8.15 -3.20
C ALA A 72 -9.50 -9.54 -3.44
N ARG A 73 -10.73 -9.64 -3.96
CA ARG A 73 -11.36 -10.93 -4.29
C ARG A 73 -10.60 -11.67 -5.38
N ARG A 74 -10.16 -10.99 -6.44
CA ARG A 74 -9.41 -11.58 -7.56
C ARG A 74 -8.08 -12.19 -7.14
N PHE A 75 -7.32 -11.56 -6.24
CA PHE A 75 -5.98 -12.01 -5.83
C PHE A 75 -5.89 -13.43 -5.25
N ASN A 76 -6.99 -13.98 -4.75
CA ASN A 76 -7.01 -15.36 -4.26
C ASN A 76 -8.22 -16.14 -4.79
N ASN A 77 -8.75 -15.74 -5.96
CA ASN A 77 -9.93 -16.33 -6.59
C ASN A 77 -11.12 -16.51 -5.63
N GLY A 78 -11.37 -15.51 -4.77
CA GLY A 78 -12.42 -15.56 -3.76
C GLY A 78 -12.20 -16.59 -2.65
N ASN A 79 -10.97 -17.04 -2.41
CA ASN A 79 -10.66 -17.99 -1.34
C ASN A 79 -9.85 -17.35 -0.20
N GLY A 80 -9.82 -18.01 0.96
CA GLY A 80 -9.01 -17.61 2.11
C GLY A 80 -9.67 -16.56 3.00
N SER A 81 -8.89 -15.60 3.50
CA SER A 81 -9.37 -14.52 4.37
C SER A 81 -9.29 -13.16 3.68
N LEU A 82 -10.31 -12.34 3.89
CA LEU A 82 -10.33 -10.92 3.59
C LEU A 82 -10.00 -10.14 4.86
N LEU A 83 -9.09 -9.20 4.73
CA LEU A 83 -8.73 -8.22 5.74
C LEU A 83 -9.32 -6.88 5.34
N ILE A 84 -9.97 -6.21 6.29
CA ILE A 84 -10.57 -4.89 6.10
C ILE A 84 -9.96 -3.95 7.15
N CYS A 85 -9.35 -2.88 6.67
CA CYS A 85 -8.77 -1.83 7.50
C CYS A 85 -9.59 -0.56 7.30
N ASP A 86 -10.23 -0.08 8.37
CA ASP A 86 -10.75 1.28 8.41
C ASP A 86 -9.60 2.23 8.72
N THR A 87 -9.13 2.99 7.71
CA THR A 87 -7.98 3.87 7.93
C THR A 87 -8.33 5.15 8.70
N GLY A 88 -9.62 5.48 8.84
CA GLY A 88 -10.12 6.55 9.70
C GLY A 88 -9.79 6.27 11.16
N GLU A 89 -10.29 5.12 11.64
CA GLU A 89 -10.03 4.61 12.99
C GLU A 89 -8.53 4.39 13.23
N LEU A 90 -7.86 3.78 12.25
CA LEU A 90 -6.43 3.46 12.33
C LEU A 90 -5.53 4.69 12.52
N LEU A 91 -5.88 5.82 11.89
CA LEU A 91 -5.07 7.05 11.88
C LEU A 91 -5.56 8.10 12.88
N GLU A 92 -6.64 7.84 13.63
CA GLU A 92 -7.33 8.82 14.49
C GLU A 92 -6.36 9.59 15.40
N PHE A 93 -5.39 8.87 15.96
CA PHE A 93 -4.47 9.39 16.96
C PHE A 93 -3.05 9.66 16.44
N GLU A 94 -2.74 9.26 15.20
CA GLU A 94 -1.39 9.38 14.64
C GLU A 94 -0.97 10.85 14.49
N ALA A 95 -1.88 11.69 13.97
CA ALA A 95 -1.63 13.12 13.83
C ALA A 95 -1.50 13.84 15.18
N LYS A 96 -2.20 13.34 16.21
CA LYS A 96 -2.33 14.01 17.51
C LYS A 96 -1.19 13.70 18.47
N TYR A 97 -0.72 12.45 18.49
CA TYR A 97 0.22 11.99 19.52
C TYR A 97 1.58 11.55 18.97
N ASN A 98 1.71 11.29 17.66
CA ASN A 98 2.99 10.88 17.08
C ASN A 98 3.63 12.02 16.29
N LYS A 99 4.96 11.99 16.24
CA LYS A 99 5.77 12.88 15.40
C LYS A 99 6.24 12.10 14.18
N ARG A 100 6.57 12.83 13.12
CA ARG A 100 7.24 12.28 11.94
C ARG A 100 8.46 11.45 12.37
N GLY A 101 8.61 10.26 11.78
CA GLY A 101 9.61 9.24 12.17
C GLY A 101 9.07 8.19 13.14
N PHE A 102 7.95 8.46 13.81
CA PHE A 102 7.37 7.61 14.85
C PHE A 102 5.92 7.18 14.55
N TYR A 103 5.40 7.46 13.36
CA TYR A 103 4.08 6.98 12.97
C TYR A 103 4.01 5.45 12.94
N LYS A 104 2.93 4.87 13.47
CA LYS A 104 2.81 3.39 13.65
C LYS A 104 1.75 2.75 12.78
N HIS A 105 0.68 3.47 12.49
CA HIS A 105 -0.52 2.95 11.85
C HIS A 105 -0.76 3.53 10.46
N THR A 106 0.29 4.05 9.83
CA THR A 106 0.21 4.70 8.52
C THR A 106 0.21 3.72 7.36
N PHE A 107 -0.19 4.25 6.21
CA PHE A 107 -0.11 3.61 4.91
C PHE A 107 0.52 4.59 3.90
N PHE A 108 0.87 4.11 2.72
CA PHE A 108 1.34 4.93 1.61
C PHE A 108 0.49 4.64 0.36
N PRO A 109 -0.16 5.66 -0.25
CA PRO A 109 -1.01 5.47 -1.42
C PRO A 109 -0.16 5.38 -2.70
N LEU A 110 0.29 4.17 -3.03
CA LEU A 110 1.10 3.94 -4.22
C LEU A 110 0.33 4.29 -5.50
N VAL A 111 -0.99 4.09 -5.50
CA VAL A 111 -1.88 4.51 -6.61
C VAL A 111 -1.77 6.01 -6.93
N ASP A 112 -1.63 6.88 -5.93
CA ASP A 112 -1.51 8.33 -6.16
C ASP A 112 -0.23 8.67 -6.92
N VAL A 113 0.83 7.87 -6.71
CA VAL A 113 2.09 7.98 -7.45
C VAL A 113 1.88 7.65 -8.93
N LEU A 114 1.17 6.57 -9.22
CA LEU A 114 0.93 6.11 -10.59
C LEU A 114 -0.03 7.04 -11.34
N ILE A 115 -1.08 7.55 -10.66
CA ILE A 115 -2.00 8.54 -11.22
C ILE A 115 -1.23 9.82 -11.56
N LYS A 116 -0.41 10.31 -10.63
CA LYS A 116 0.40 11.51 -10.88
C LYS A 116 1.36 11.27 -12.05
N ALA A 117 2.08 10.16 -12.07
CA ALA A 117 2.95 9.80 -13.18
C ALA A 117 2.20 9.80 -14.51
N LYS A 118 1.01 9.20 -14.60
CA LYS A 118 0.20 9.18 -15.82
C LYS A 118 -0.20 10.59 -16.29
N ASN A 119 -0.52 11.48 -15.36
CA ASN A 119 -0.90 12.85 -15.68
C ASN A 119 0.31 13.72 -16.08
N ASP A 120 1.50 13.40 -15.56
CA ASP A 120 2.75 14.12 -15.78
C ASP A 120 3.66 13.39 -16.80
N GLU A 121 3.13 13.07 -17.99
CA GLU A 121 3.86 12.44 -19.12
C GLU A 121 4.49 11.07 -18.83
N GLY A 122 3.95 10.34 -17.86
CA GLY A 122 4.30 8.96 -17.54
C GLY A 122 5.49 8.81 -16.59
N TRP A 123 6.31 9.85 -16.35
CA TRP A 123 7.50 9.78 -15.49
C TRP A 123 8.41 8.57 -15.75
N GLY A 124 8.51 8.17 -17.02
CA GLY A 124 9.30 7.03 -17.47
C GLY A 124 8.72 5.65 -17.12
N PHE A 125 7.53 5.56 -16.54
CA PHE A 125 6.75 4.32 -16.52
C PHE A 125 6.22 4.03 -17.92
N THR A 126 6.10 2.75 -18.28
CA THR A 126 5.45 2.38 -19.54
C THR A 126 3.95 2.59 -19.44
N GLU A 127 3.30 2.95 -20.54
CA GLU A 127 1.84 3.11 -20.59
C GLU A 127 1.13 1.82 -20.16
N ARG A 128 1.63 0.67 -20.59
CA ARG A 128 1.14 -0.65 -20.18
C ARG A 128 1.19 -0.83 -18.66
N PHE A 129 2.34 -0.54 -18.03
CA PHE A 129 2.48 -0.65 -16.58
C PHE A 129 1.47 0.24 -15.84
N LEU A 130 1.31 1.49 -16.28
CA LEU A 130 0.35 2.42 -15.69
C LEU A 130 -1.09 1.93 -15.86
N SER A 131 -1.44 1.44 -17.06
CA SER A 131 -2.77 0.89 -17.34
C SER A 131 -3.10 -0.33 -16.47
N ASP A 132 -2.14 -1.25 -16.32
CA ASP A 132 -2.33 -2.50 -15.59
C ASP A 132 -2.50 -2.26 -14.08
N TYR A 133 -1.74 -1.32 -13.50
CA TYR A 133 -1.63 -1.19 -12.03
C TYR A 133 -2.40 -0.02 -11.41
N ILE A 134 -2.73 1.06 -12.14
CA ILE A 134 -3.57 2.14 -11.58
C ILE A 134 -4.93 1.61 -11.12
N GLY A 135 -5.50 0.67 -11.89
CA GLY A 135 -6.80 0.05 -11.59
C GLY A 135 -6.81 -0.79 -10.32
N GLU A 136 -5.65 -1.24 -9.83
CA GLU A 136 -5.54 -2.04 -8.61
C GLU A 136 -5.70 -1.20 -7.35
N HIS A 137 -5.53 0.12 -7.44
CA HIS A 137 -5.67 1.04 -6.31
C HIS A 137 -4.78 0.62 -5.12
N GLU A 138 -3.49 0.39 -5.37
CA GLU A 138 -2.57 -0.19 -4.39
C GLU A 138 -2.15 0.81 -3.30
N TYR A 139 -2.10 0.31 -2.06
CA TYR A 139 -1.61 0.98 -0.86
C TYR A 139 -0.63 0.08 -0.13
N ILE A 140 0.45 0.65 0.40
CA ILE A 140 1.42 -0.09 1.22
C ILE A 140 1.15 0.21 2.68
N MET A 141 0.99 -0.81 3.50
CA MET A 141 0.64 -0.64 4.92
C MET A 141 1.34 -1.68 5.79
N ARG A 142 1.73 -1.28 7.00
CA ARG A 142 2.11 -2.22 8.06
C ARG A 142 0.85 -2.75 8.74
N VAL A 143 0.66 -4.05 8.70
CA VAL A 143 -0.51 -4.67 9.29
C VAL A 143 -0.37 -4.70 10.82
N ASN A 144 -1.39 -4.18 11.51
CA ASN A 144 -1.58 -4.39 12.94
C ASN A 144 -2.87 -5.18 13.15
N GLN A 145 -2.77 -6.43 13.62
CA GLN A 145 -3.95 -7.29 13.80
C GLN A 145 -5.00 -6.70 14.75
N ALA A 146 -4.60 -5.86 15.72
CA ALA A 146 -5.54 -5.20 16.62
C ALA A 146 -6.49 -4.23 15.90
N ASN A 147 -6.10 -3.73 14.73
CA ASN A 147 -6.80 -2.66 14.00
C ASN A 147 -7.38 -3.15 12.66
N VAL A 148 -7.53 -4.48 12.50
CA VAL A 148 -7.98 -5.08 11.24
C VAL A 148 -9.11 -6.05 11.49
N ARG A 149 -10.20 -5.90 10.75
CA ARG A 149 -11.29 -6.88 10.73
C ARG A 149 -10.96 -7.99 9.74
N SER A 150 -11.24 -9.23 10.10
CA SER A 150 -11.00 -10.38 9.22
C SER A 150 -12.27 -11.16 8.95
N PHE A 151 -12.52 -11.45 7.67
CA PHE A 151 -13.63 -12.28 7.19
C PHE A 151 -13.06 -13.45 6.41
N LYS A 152 -13.79 -14.57 6.34
CA LYS A 152 -13.52 -15.58 5.31
C LYS A 152 -14.35 -15.20 4.09
N TRP A 153 -13.78 -15.40 2.90
CA TRP A 153 -14.61 -15.37 1.70
C TRP A 153 -15.63 -16.50 1.79
N ALA A 154 -16.86 -16.21 1.35
CA ALA A 154 -17.95 -17.18 1.29
C ALA A 154 -17.85 -18.02 0.02
#